data_AF-A0A7V5M474-F1
#
_entry.id   AF-A0A7V5M474-F1
#
_cell.length_a   1.000
_cell.length_b   1.000
_cell.length_c   1.000
_cell.angle_alpha   90.00
_cell.angle_beta   90.00
_cell.angle_gamma   90.00
#
_symmetry.space_group_name_H-M   'P 1'
#
loop_
_entity.id
_entity.type
_entity.pdbx_description
1 polymer ?
#
loop_
_entity_poly.entity_id
_entity_poly.type
_entity_poly.pdbx_seq_one_letter_code
_entity_poly.pdbx_strand_id
1 'polypeptide(L)'
;MGALRTVLCHPDELWALVKYREKSRKAVNVQEEGLRQRVGDAERIADWRFCYEYLRRVSRSFALVIMELDSELRDPVCIFYLILRALDTIEDDTSVDATLRMRLCQELYTHLQGNSYAVHDIGSADERKLLEEFPRVLGCFHELKPAYREIITDITRCMGDGMAQHIHHKACATIADYDLYCHYVAGLVGIGLSAMFAASGYESREVFVESKLADALANSMGLFLQKTNIIRDYLEDQRDGRTFWPQEIWGRFGKDMELADLARPEHRRVAVECLNAMVTDALRHVPDCLQYMSQVRSESVFYFVAIPQVMAIATLALCYNNADVFVRRVKLRRGQTAKLVLRARDMPAVLTIFTEYCEAIASSVDPCDPSYAETVAAVEHALTVAARIRDDLIYRPMATVYRVPAYRPPLGLKYANRIAVLLFIILSLYVLYRRKQQDGGGLGWRAAFGGIPSLGDLAAIALLFAVLSYLLGVFGLQYVSLAPPNEIKATCTDVN
;
A
#
# COMPACT_ATOMS: atom_id res chain seq x y z
N MET A 1 -10.14 -21.98 24.60
CA MET A 1 -10.80 -23.00 23.75
C MET A 1 -11.07 -22.56 22.29
N GLY A 2 -11.18 -21.25 21.97
CA GLY A 2 -11.50 -20.79 20.60
C GLY A 2 -10.47 -21.10 19.51
N ALA A 3 -9.17 -20.91 19.76
CA ALA A 3 -8.13 -21.12 18.75
C ALA A 3 -8.01 -22.59 18.29
N LEU A 4 -8.16 -23.54 19.21
CA LEU A 4 -8.09 -24.97 18.90
C LEU A 4 -9.28 -25.42 18.04
N ARG A 5 -10.49 -24.92 18.33
CA ARG A 5 -11.70 -25.19 17.53
C ARG A 5 -11.60 -24.59 16.12
N THR A 6 -11.08 -23.38 15.97
CA THR A 6 -10.86 -22.77 14.64
C THR A 6 -9.83 -23.56 13.81
N VAL A 7 -8.77 -24.06 14.43
CA VAL A 7 -7.76 -24.90 13.75
C VAL A 7 -8.35 -26.24 13.31
N LEU A 8 -9.21 -26.87 14.14
CA LEU A 8 -9.88 -28.12 13.79
C LEU A 8 -10.91 -27.95 12.65
N CYS A 9 -11.61 -26.81 12.60
CA CYS A 9 -12.59 -26.55 11.54
C CYS A 9 -11.97 -26.05 10.22
N HIS A 10 -10.79 -25.41 10.27
CA HIS A 10 -10.12 -24.84 9.10
C HIS A 10 -8.59 -25.11 9.11
N PRO A 11 -8.16 -26.37 8.95
CA PRO A 11 -6.74 -26.73 9.06
C PRO A 11 -5.87 -26.08 7.98
N ASP A 12 -6.42 -25.83 6.80
CA ASP A 12 -5.73 -25.16 5.69
C ASP A 12 -5.51 -23.65 5.93
N GLU A 13 -6.29 -23.02 6.81
CA GLU A 13 -6.09 -21.64 7.27
C GLU A 13 -4.87 -21.49 8.20
N LEU A 14 -4.50 -22.54 8.94
CA LEU A 14 -3.37 -22.49 9.88
C LEU A 14 -2.04 -22.24 9.15
N TRP A 15 -1.82 -22.95 8.05
CA TRP A 15 -0.58 -22.81 7.28
C TRP A 15 -0.46 -21.43 6.64
N ALA A 16 -1.58 -20.88 6.14
CA ALA A 16 -1.63 -19.52 5.62
C ALA A 16 -1.28 -18.49 6.70
N LEU A 17 -1.79 -18.66 7.94
CA LEU A 17 -1.47 -17.78 9.07
C LEU A 17 0.01 -17.81 9.45
N VAL A 18 0.64 -18.99 9.46
CA VAL A 18 2.06 -19.13 9.77
C VAL A 18 2.90 -18.40 8.72
N LYS A 19 2.65 -18.65 7.44
CA LYS A 19 3.34 -17.97 6.34
C LYS A 19 3.15 -16.46 6.36
N TYR A 20 1.93 -16.01 6.63
CA TYR A 20 1.61 -14.59 6.72
C TYR A 20 2.39 -13.90 7.86
N ARG A 21 2.49 -14.54 9.03
CA ARG A 21 3.29 -14.04 10.15
C ARG A 21 4.79 -13.99 9.84
N GLU A 22 5.32 -15.03 9.22
CA GLU A 22 6.74 -15.08 8.83
C GLU A 22 7.09 -13.96 7.84
N LYS A 23 6.23 -13.77 6.82
CA LYS A 23 6.36 -12.69 5.84
C LYS A 23 6.37 -11.32 6.51
N SER A 24 5.42 -11.08 7.41
CA SER A 24 5.34 -9.83 8.18
C SER A 24 6.63 -9.57 8.98
N ARG A 25 7.13 -10.58 9.72
CA ARG A 25 8.37 -10.44 10.50
C ARG A 25 9.58 -10.14 9.61
N LYS A 26 9.70 -10.84 8.47
CA LYS A 26 10.79 -10.61 7.52
C LYS A 26 10.77 -9.19 6.96
N ALA A 27 9.58 -8.69 6.62
CA ALA A 27 9.44 -7.33 6.09
C ALA A 27 9.89 -6.27 7.11
N VAL A 28 9.52 -6.42 8.40
CA VAL A 28 9.96 -5.53 9.48
C VAL A 28 11.49 -5.53 9.61
N ASN A 29 12.12 -6.71 9.59
CA ASN A 29 13.58 -6.80 9.69
C ASN A 29 14.29 -6.12 8.51
N VAL A 30 13.81 -6.35 7.28
CA VAL A 30 14.36 -5.72 6.07
C VAL A 30 14.21 -4.19 6.12
N GLN A 31 13.07 -3.71 6.60
CA GLN A 31 12.84 -2.27 6.78
C GLN A 31 13.79 -1.67 7.81
N GLU A 32 14.00 -2.33 8.95
CA GLU A 32 14.92 -1.86 10.01
C GLU A 32 16.38 -1.88 9.54
N GLU A 33 16.80 -2.91 8.78
CA GLU A 33 18.15 -2.99 8.22
C GLU A 33 18.38 -1.89 7.16
N GLY A 34 17.44 -1.71 6.24
CA GLY A 34 17.51 -0.65 5.23
C GLY A 34 17.54 0.75 5.83
N LEU A 35 16.81 0.96 6.93
CA LEU A 35 16.81 2.24 7.65
C LEU A 35 18.21 2.58 8.20
N ARG A 36 18.87 1.61 8.85
CA ARG A 36 20.23 1.81 9.41
C ARG A 36 21.30 2.05 8.35
N GLN A 37 21.10 1.53 7.15
CA GLN A 37 22.07 1.68 6.06
C GLN A 37 22.01 3.07 5.41
N ARG A 38 20.83 3.67 5.34
CA ARG A 38 20.61 4.91 4.58
C ARG A 38 20.51 6.18 5.44
N VAL A 39 20.13 6.06 6.71
CA VAL A 39 20.01 7.18 7.64
C VAL A 39 21.22 7.14 8.57
N GLY A 40 22.08 8.16 8.49
CA GLY A 40 23.30 8.24 9.29
C GLY A 40 23.13 8.88 10.67
N ASP A 41 22.03 9.62 10.87
CA ASP A 41 21.74 10.34 12.10
C ASP A 41 20.87 9.51 13.06
N ALA A 42 21.29 9.41 14.32
CA ALA A 42 20.61 8.61 15.34
C ALA A 42 19.23 9.16 15.71
N GLU A 43 19.08 10.50 15.73
CA GLU A 43 17.80 11.15 16.00
C GLU A 43 16.80 10.87 14.87
N ARG A 44 17.23 11.06 13.63
CA ARG A 44 16.41 10.71 12.46
C ARG A 44 16.05 9.23 12.36
N ILE A 45 16.96 8.31 12.72
CA ILE A 45 16.62 6.88 12.82
C ILE A 45 15.49 6.66 13.82
N ALA A 46 15.53 7.36 14.97
CA ALA A 46 14.48 7.26 15.97
C ALA A 46 13.13 7.74 15.42
N ASP A 47 13.10 8.85 14.67
CA ASP A 47 11.88 9.37 14.04
C ASP A 47 11.28 8.42 13.00
N TRP A 48 12.10 7.82 12.14
CA TRP A 48 11.63 6.81 11.20
C TRP A 48 11.11 5.56 11.92
N ARG A 49 11.78 5.11 12.99
CA ARG A 49 11.28 4.00 13.81
C ARG A 49 9.93 4.34 14.43
N PHE A 50 9.76 5.57 14.91
CA PHE A 50 8.47 6.04 15.41
C PHE A 50 7.41 5.99 14.32
N CYS A 51 7.67 6.53 13.12
CA CYS A 51 6.72 6.49 12.02
C CYS A 51 6.27 5.05 11.69
N TYR A 52 7.21 4.12 11.55
CA TYR A 52 6.90 2.72 11.27
C TYR A 52 6.23 1.99 12.45
N GLU A 53 6.54 2.34 13.69
CA GLU A 53 5.86 1.83 14.88
C GLU A 53 4.41 2.33 14.92
N TYR A 54 4.20 3.63 14.75
CA TYR A 54 2.88 4.25 14.81
C TYR A 54 2.00 3.81 13.67
N LEU A 55 2.55 3.62 12.47
CA LEU A 55 1.82 3.01 11.36
C LEU A 55 1.21 1.65 11.77
N ARG A 56 1.95 0.82 12.50
CA ARG A 56 1.48 -0.50 12.97
C ARG A 56 0.48 -0.38 14.12
N ARG A 57 0.60 0.63 14.97
CA ARG A 57 -0.29 0.87 16.11
C ARG A 57 -1.65 1.37 15.64
N VAL A 58 -1.68 2.41 14.82
CA VAL A 58 -2.91 3.03 14.32
C VAL A 58 -3.53 2.24 13.16
N SER A 59 -2.76 1.41 12.44
CA SER A 59 -3.30 0.65 11.30
C SER A 59 -2.61 -0.68 11.02
N ARG A 60 -2.98 -1.71 11.78
CA ARG A 60 -2.42 -3.06 11.63
C ARG A 60 -2.55 -3.64 10.22
N SER A 61 -3.66 -3.38 9.53
CA SER A 61 -3.91 -3.95 8.19
C SER A 61 -3.07 -3.23 7.13
N PHE A 62 -3.16 -1.89 7.05
CA PHE A 62 -2.40 -1.12 6.07
C PHE A 62 -0.90 -1.18 6.32
N ALA A 63 -0.45 -1.21 7.57
CA ALA A 63 0.96 -1.39 7.90
C ALA A 63 1.56 -2.65 7.26
N LEU A 64 0.78 -3.72 7.07
CA LEU A 64 1.27 -4.94 6.44
C LEU A 64 1.33 -4.80 4.92
N VAL A 65 0.35 -4.11 4.33
CA VAL A 65 0.27 -3.89 2.88
C VAL A 65 1.33 -2.90 2.42
N ILE A 66 1.59 -1.82 3.18
CA ILE A 66 2.67 -0.85 2.90
C ILE A 66 4.03 -1.53 2.87
N MET A 67 4.23 -2.57 3.66
CA MET A 67 5.50 -3.32 3.70
C MET A 67 5.72 -4.21 2.47
N GLU A 68 4.71 -4.37 1.59
CA GLU A 68 4.86 -4.99 0.27
C GLU A 68 5.55 -4.06 -0.74
N LEU A 69 5.51 -2.75 -0.51
CA LEU A 69 6.14 -1.77 -1.37
C LEU A 69 7.67 -1.87 -1.29
N ASP A 70 8.31 -1.60 -2.41
CA ASP A 70 9.76 -1.37 -2.46
C ASP A 70 10.13 -0.11 -1.66
N SER A 71 11.39 -0.02 -1.23
CA SER A 71 11.85 1.04 -0.32
C SER A 71 11.63 2.45 -0.86
N GLU A 72 11.68 2.64 -2.18
CA GLU A 72 11.45 3.94 -2.83
C GLU A 72 10.04 4.49 -2.55
N LEU A 73 9.02 3.61 -2.49
CA LEU A 73 7.63 3.99 -2.23
C LEU A 73 7.19 3.78 -0.79
N ARG A 74 7.81 2.83 -0.07
CA ARG A 74 7.37 2.44 1.27
C ARG A 74 7.37 3.62 2.24
N ASP A 75 8.43 4.41 2.22
CA ASP A 75 8.58 5.57 3.10
C ASP A 75 7.62 6.72 2.79
N PRO A 76 7.53 7.23 1.54
CA PRO A 76 6.57 8.27 1.23
C PRO A 76 5.14 7.81 1.50
N VAL A 77 4.79 6.55 1.21
CA VAL A 77 3.45 6.02 1.53
C VAL A 77 3.22 5.87 3.04
N CYS A 78 4.25 5.49 3.83
CA CYS A 78 4.16 5.48 5.29
C CYS A 78 3.85 6.87 5.85
N ILE A 79 4.61 7.88 5.40
CA ILE A 79 4.44 9.27 5.85
C ILE A 79 3.11 9.84 5.38
N PHE A 80 2.74 9.58 4.13
CA PHE A 80 1.44 9.95 3.58
C PHE A 80 0.31 9.39 4.44
N TYR A 81 0.36 8.10 4.77
CA TYR A 81 -0.64 7.47 5.63
C TYR A 81 -0.74 8.13 7.01
N LEU A 82 0.39 8.43 7.66
CA LEU A 82 0.40 9.04 8.99
C LEU A 82 -0.13 10.48 8.99
N ILE A 83 0.19 11.27 7.97
CA ILE A 83 -0.34 12.63 7.81
C ILE A 83 -1.85 12.59 7.62
N LEU A 84 -2.35 11.72 6.76
CA LEU A 84 -3.80 11.59 6.56
C LEU A 84 -4.51 10.99 7.78
N ARG A 85 -3.87 10.09 8.53
CA ARG A 85 -4.40 9.57 9.80
C ARG A 85 -4.48 10.65 10.87
N ALA A 86 -3.52 11.57 10.93
CA ALA A 86 -3.60 12.73 11.81
C ALA A 86 -4.81 13.62 11.46
N LEU A 87 -5.05 13.84 10.17
CA LEU A 87 -6.21 14.59 9.68
C LEU A 87 -7.54 13.89 10.03
N ASP A 88 -7.62 12.57 9.79
CA ASP A 88 -8.74 11.69 10.17
C ASP A 88 -9.04 11.77 11.67
N THR A 89 -8.00 11.73 12.51
CA THR A 89 -8.13 11.84 13.99
C THR A 89 -8.73 13.18 14.41
N ILE A 90 -8.35 14.28 13.72
CA ILE A 90 -8.90 15.61 13.98
C ILE A 90 -10.38 15.66 13.57
N GLU A 91 -10.73 15.10 12.42
CA GLU A 91 -12.11 15.10 11.92
C GLU A 91 -13.03 14.22 12.79
N ASP A 92 -12.60 13.01 13.14
CA ASP A 92 -13.42 12.01 13.84
C ASP A 92 -13.68 12.34 15.33
N ASP A 93 -12.89 13.21 15.97
CA ASP A 93 -13.04 13.52 17.39
C ASP A 93 -14.24 14.45 17.67
N THR A 94 -15.44 13.86 17.73
CA THR A 94 -16.69 14.58 17.99
C THR A 94 -16.78 15.22 19.37
N SER A 95 -15.81 14.98 20.28
CA SER A 95 -15.73 15.68 21.57
C SER A 95 -15.14 17.09 21.46
N VAL A 96 -14.48 17.40 20.33
CA VAL A 96 -13.88 18.70 20.04
C VAL A 96 -14.85 19.58 19.26
N ASP A 97 -14.84 20.88 19.57
CA ASP A 97 -15.66 21.88 18.88
C ASP A 97 -15.49 21.81 17.35
N ALA A 98 -16.63 21.85 16.64
CA ALA A 98 -16.68 21.68 15.19
C ALA A 98 -15.89 22.77 14.45
N THR A 99 -15.96 24.03 14.91
CA THR A 99 -15.24 25.14 14.29
C THR A 99 -13.73 24.99 14.47
N LEU A 100 -13.27 24.50 15.62
CA LEU A 100 -11.86 24.17 15.82
C LEU A 100 -11.41 23.03 14.90
N ARG A 101 -12.17 21.92 14.83
CA ARG A 101 -11.84 20.79 13.94
C ARG A 101 -11.72 21.20 12.48
N MET A 102 -12.68 21.98 11.98
CA MET A 102 -12.64 22.49 10.60
C MET A 102 -11.38 23.29 10.31
N ARG A 103 -11.04 24.23 11.21
CA ARG A 103 -9.84 25.04 11.07
C ARG A 103 -8.59 24.18 11.03
N LEU A 104 -8.46 23.24 11.97
CA LEU A 104 -7.32 22.34 12.02
C LEU A 104 -7.21 21.48 10.76
N CYS A 105 -8.33 20.96 10.24
CA CYS A 105 -8.34 20.21 8.98
C CYS A 105 -7.86 21.06 7.79
N GLN A 106 -8.34 22.30 7.69
CA GLN A 106 -7.96 23.23 6.62
C GLN A 106 -6.50 23.72 6.74
N GLU A 107 -5.96 23.83 7.95
CA GLU A 107 -4.61 24.39 8.17
C GLU A 107 -3.50 23.33 8.19
N LEU A 108 -3.80 22.05 8.43
CA LEU A 108 -2.78 20.99 8.60
C LEU A 108 -1.74 20.96 7.47
N TYR A 109 -2.17 21.11 6.21
CA TYR A 109 -1.27 21.08 5.05
C TYR A 109 -0.23 22.21 5.08
N THR A 110 -0.60 23.38 5.62
CA THR A 110 0.30 24.55 5.72
C THR A 110 1.44 24.30 6.71
N HIS A 111 1.18 23.47 7.71
CA HIS A 111 2.14 23.13 8.75
C HIS A 111 3.14 22.05 8.32
N LEU A 112 2.91 21.36 7.20
CA LEU A 112 3.81 20.30 6.71
C LEU A 112 5.22 20.82 6.39
N GLN A 113 5.37 22.11 6.05
CA GLN A 113 6.67 22.72 5.80
C GLN A 113 7.40 23.19 7.07
N GLY A 114 6.70 23.23 8.21
CA GLY A 114 7.27 23.56 9.51
C GLY A 114 7.79 22.33 10.26
N ASN A 115 8.46 22.54 11.39
CA ASN A 115 9.11 21.47 12.16
C ASN A 115 8.48 21.22 13.54
N SER A 116 7.52 22.03 13.98
CA SER A 116 7.07 22.06 15.38
C SER A 116 5.57 21.93 15.55
N TYR A 117 4.84 21.61 14.49
CA TYR A 117 3.39 21.47 14.60
C TYR A 117 3.05 20.19 15.35
N ALA A 118 2.28 20.34 16.42
CA ALA A 118 1.73 19.28 17.24
C ALA A 118 0.34 19.73 17.72
N VAL A 119 -0.57 18.78 17.87
CA VAL A 119 -1.90 19.03 18.41
C VAL A 119 -2.06 18.17 19.66
N HIS A 120 -2.50 18.81 20.74
CA HIS A 120 -2.74 18.16 22.02
C HIS A 120 -4.24 18.03 22.28
N ASP A 121 -4.61 17.07 23.14
CA ASP A 121 -5.98 16.86 23.61
C ASP A 121 -7.02 16.56 22.52
N ILE A 122 -6.57 16.03 21.37
CA ILE A 122 -7.43 15.49 20.31
C ILE A 122 -7.06 14.03 20.05
N GLY A 123 -8.07 13.20 19.82
CA GLY A 123 -7.94 11.78 19.55
C GLY A 123 -7.79 10.92 20.81
N SER A 124 -7.61 9.62 20.61
CA SER A 124 -7.47 8.65 21.70
C SER A 124 -6.23 7.76 21.56
N ALA A 125 -5.66 7.35 22.69
CA ALA A 125 -4.55 6.38 22.78
C ALA A 125 -3.40 6.64 21.78
N ASP A 126 -3.17 5.73 20.84
CA ASP A 126 -2.08 5.82 19.86
C ASP A 126 -2.32 6.94 18.82
N GLU A 127 -3.56 7.29 18.50
CA GLU A 127 -3.87 8.38 17.55
C GLU A 127 -3.61 9.75 18.17
N ARG A 128 -3.99 9.95 19.43
CA ARG A 128 -3.61 11.15 20.19
C ARG A 128 -2.10 11.34 20.20
N LYS A 129 -1.36 10.27 20.52
CA LYS A 129 0.10 10.37 20.57
C LYS A 129 0.74 10.60 19.20
N LEU A 130 0.09 10.18 18.10
CA LEU A 130 0.53 10.56 16.74
C LEU A 130 0.45 12.08 16.52
N LEU A 131 -0.61 12.74 16.99
CA LEU A 131 -0.78 14.19 16.91
C LEU A 131 0.19 14.95 17.82
N GLU A 132 0.44 14.44 19.03
CA GLU A 132 1.37 15.05 19.99
C GLU A 132 2.83 14.96 19.54
N GLU A 133 3.19 13.86 18.86
CA GLU A 133 4.54 13.58 18.35
C GLU A 133 4.66 13.84 16.83
N PHE A 134 3.71 14.59 16.26
CA PHE A 134 3.67 14.91 14.84
C PHE A 134 4.95 15.58 14.29
N PRO A 135 5.74 16.37 15.07
CA PRO A 135 7.05 16.88 14.64
C PRO A 135 8.00 15.81 14.10
N ARG A 136 7.91 14.57 14.62
CA ARG A 136 8.74 13.44 14.17
C ARG A 136 8.35 12.96 12.79
N VAL A 137 7.04 12.97 12.50
CA VAL A 137 6.50 12.69 11.16
C VAL A 137 6.94 13.77 10.17
N LEU A 138 6.90 15.04 10.58
CA LEU A 138 7.36 16.18 9.76
C LEU A 138 8.84 16.07 9.42
N GLY A 139 9.68 15.74 10.40
CA GLY A 139 11.11 15.54 10.17
C GLY A 139 11.40 14.44 9.14
N CYS A 140 10.66 13.33 9.16
CA CYS A 140 10.76 12.29 8.12
C CYS A 140 10.15 12.73 6.78
N PHE A 141 9.06 13.50 6.79
CA PHE A 141 8.44 14.08 5.60
C PHE A 141 9.43 14.97 4.83
N HIS A 142 10.25 15.77 5.52
CA HIS A 142 11.21 16.65 4.87
C HIS A 142 12.35 15.91 4.15
N GLU A 143 12.63 14.65 4.52
CA GLU A 143 13.62 13.81 3.82
C GLU A 143 13.11 13.21 2.51
N LEU A 144 11.80 13.25 2.29
CA LEU A 144 11.19 12.73 1.07
C LEU A 144 11.58 13.61 -0.14
N LYS A 145 11.60 12.98 -1.32
CA LYS A 145 11.82 13.69 -2.59
C LYS A 145 10.78 14.80 -2.78
N PRO A 146 11.14 15.94 -3.39
CA PRO A 146 10.23 17.06 -3.61
C PRO A 146 8.88 16.66 -4.24
N ALA A 147 8.91 15.81 -5.26
CA ALA A 147 7.69 15.32 -5.92
C ALA A 147 6.71 14.63 -4.96
N TYR A 148 7.20 13.80 -4.02
CA TYR A 148 6.33 13.16 -3.03
C TYR A 148 5.78 14.17 -2.02
N ARG A 149 6.61 15.13 -1.59
CA ARG A 149 6.17 16.18 -0.66
C ARG A 149 5.08 17.04 -1.25
N GLU A 150 5.20 17.40 -2.53
CA GLU A 150 4.18 18.15 -3.28
C GLU A 150 2.86 17.37 -3.36
N ILE A 151 2.91 16.10 -3.77
CA ILE A 151 1.72 15.24 -3.84
C ILE A 151 1.05 15.12 -2.47
N ILE A 152 1.81 14.80 -1.42
CA ILE A 152 1.28 14.66 -0.05
C ILE A 152 0.64 15.97 0.41
N THR A 153 1.29 17.11 0.17
CA THR A 153 0.80 18.42 0.59
C THR A 153 -0.51 18.76 -0.11
N ASP A 154 -0.59 18.55 -1.43
CA ASP A 154 -1.79 18.85 -2.20
C ASP A 154 -2.98 17.95 -1.82
N ILE A 155 -2.74 16.65 -1.64
CA ILE A 155 -3.80 15.74 -1.18
C ILE A 155 -4.24 16.08 0.25
N THR A 156 -3.32 16.41 1.15
CA THR A 156 -3.67 16.81 2.53
C THR A 156 -4.53 18.07 2.52
N ARG A 157 -4.22 19.05 1.66
CA ARG A 157 -5.02 20.26 1.48
C ARG A 157 -6.43 19.93 1.00
N CYS A 158 -6.54 19.20 -0.12
CA CYS A 158 -7.84 18.86 -0.72
C CYS A 158 -8.72 18.01 0.21
N MET A 159 -8.11 17.05 0.92
CA MET A 159 -8.80 16.21 1.91
C MET A 159 -9.27 17.04 3.11
N GLY A 160 -8.42 17.93 3.63
CA GLY A 160 -8.75 18.81 4.76
C GLY A 160 -9.89 19.78 4.44
N ASP A 161 -9.87 20.37 3.24
CA ASP A 161 -10.96 21.22 2.74
C ASP A 161 -12.27 20.45 2.59
N GLY A 162 -12.21 19.20 2.11
CA GLY A 162 -13.37 18.33 1.95
C GLY A 162 -13.97 17.86 3.29
N MET A 163 -13.12 17.48 4.24
CA MET A 163 -13.52 17.11 5.60
C MET A 163 -14.17 18.28 6.33
N ALA A 164 -13.61 19.49 6.21
CA ALA A 164 -14.18 20.70 6.82
C ALA A 164 -15.60 20.99 6.34
N GLN A 165 -15.92 20.72 5.07
CA GLN A 165 -17.28 20.87 4.55
C GLN A 165 -18.26 19.89 5.21
N HIS A 166 -17.83 18.69 5.58
CA HIS A 166 -18.72 17.65 6.12
C HIS A 166 -18.87 17.71 7.66
N ILE A 167 -17.96 18.35 8.38
CA ILE A 167 -18.04 18.44 9.86
C ILE A 167 -19.35 19.09 10.37
N HIS A 168 -19.89 20.10 9.68
CA HIS A 168 -21.18 20.71 10.05
C HIS A 168 -22.39 19.99 9.44
N HIS A 169 -22.22 19.31 8.31
CA HIS A 169 -23.28 18.59 7.63
C HIS A 169 -23.30 17.13 8.11
N LYS A 170 -24.05 16.87 9.20
CA LYS A 170 -24.02 15.58 9.91
C LYS A 170 -24.30 14.34 9.04
N ALA A 171 -25.08 14.44 7.96
CA ALA A 171 -25.48 13.28 7.17
C ALA A 171 -25.43 13.57 5.67
N CYS A 172 -24.97 12.58 4.90
CA CYS A 172 -25.09 12.59 3.43
C CYS A 172 -26.58 12.51 3.05
N ALA A 173 -27.09 13.48 2.31
CA ALA A 173 -28.49 13.47 1.88
C ALA A 173 -28.66 12.57 0.65
N THR A 174 -27.78 12.72 -0.33
CA THR A 174 -27.83 12.02 -1.62
C THR A 174 -26.68 11.02 -1.78
N ILE A 175 -26.80 10.12 -2.75
CA ILE A 175 -25.70 9.25 -3.19
C ILE A 175 -24.54 10.10 -3.73
N ALA A 176 -24.82 11.25 -4.36
CA ALA A 176 -23.79 12.17 -4.83
C ALA A 176 -23.00 12.81 -3.68
N ASP A 177 -23.67 13.19 -2.58
CA ASP A 177 -22.98 13.68 -1.37
C ASP A 177 -22.12 12.58 -0.75
N TYR A 178 -22.64 11.35 -0.71
CA TYR A 178 -21.90 10.20 -0.21
C TYR A 178 -20.66 9.89 -1.05
N ASP A 179 -20.78 9.97 -2.37
CA ASP A 179 -19.66 9.84 -3.31
C ASP A 179 -18.64 10.94 -3.13
N LEU A 180 -19.09 12.19 -2.93
CA LEU A 180 -18.22 13.34 -2.73
C LEU A 180 -17.47 13.24 -1.40
N TYR A 181 -18.12 12.84 -0.32
CA TYR A 181 -17.46 12.54 0.94
C TYR A 181 -16.40 11.45 0.75
N CYS A 182 -16.76 10.31 0.14
CA CYS A 182 -15.82 9.22 -0.12
C CYS A 182 -14.68 9.64 -1.06
N HIS A 183 -14.92 10.57 -1.99
CA HIS A 183 -13.89 11.16 -2.84
C HIS A 183 -12.87 11.90 -1.98
N TYR A 184 -13.31 12.79 -1.09
CA TYR A 184 -12.40 13.53 -0.23
C TYR A 184 -11.60 12.61 0.69
N VAL A 185 -12.26 11.67 1.38
CA VAL A 185 -11.61 10.89 2.44
C VAL A 185 -10.88 9.63 1.95
N ALA A 186 -11.09 9.20 0.70
CA ALA A 186 -10.46 7.99 0.17
C ALA A 186 -10.12 8.05 -1.32
N GLY A 187 -10.96 8.68 -2.14
CA GLY A 187 -10.70 8.85 -3.57
C GLY A 187 -9.41 9.63 -3.86
N LEU A 188 -9.21 10.75 -3.16
CA LEU A 188 -7.98 11.54 -3.19
C LEU A 188 -6.75 10.72 -2.74
N VAL A 189 -6.92 9.76 -1.82
CA VAL A 189 -5.83 8.85 -1.42
C VAL A 189 -5.42 7.96 -2.59
N GLY A 190 -6.40 7.42 -3.33
CA GLY A 190 -6.15 6.67 -4.56
C GLY A 190 -5.38 7.49 -5.60
N ILE A 191 -5.84 8.72 -5.88
CA ILE A 191 -5.20 9.64 -6.83
C ILE A 191 -3.77 9.99 -6.39
N GLY A 192 -3.57 10.31 -5.10
CA GLY A 192 -2.25 10.59 -4.54
C GLY A 192 -1.29 9.42 -4.65
N LEU A 193 -1.76 8.20 -4.37
CA LEU A 193 -0.96 6.98 -4.54
C LEU A 193 -0.59 6.76 -6.01
N SER A 194 -1.53 6.90 -6.94
CA SER A 194 -1.27 6.79 -8.39
C SER A 194 -0.21 7.80 -8.85
N ALA A 195 -0.29 9.05 -8.37
CA ALA A 195 0.71 10.08 -8.65
C ALA A 195 2.09 9.71 -8.08
N MET A 196 2.17 9.13 -6.87
CA MET A 196 3.44 8.65 -6.30
C MET A 196 4.03 7.48 -7.10
N PHE A 197 3.21 6.54 -7.56
CA PHE A 197 3.68 5.41 -8.37
C PHE A 197 4.25 5.86 -9.71
N ALA A 198 3.65 6.88 -10.32
CA ALA A 198 4.17 7.51 -11.52
C ALA A 198 5.45 8.31 -11.23
N ALA A 199 5.47 9.10 -10.16
CA ALA A 199 6.63 9.91 -9.77
C ALA A 199 7.85 9.06 -9.38
N SER A 200 7.64 7.84 -8.87
CA SER A 200 8.72 6.90 -8.57
C SER A 200 9.32 6.23 -9.81
N GLY A 201 8.65 6.35 -10.97
CA GLY A 201 9.01 5.65 -12.21
C GLY A 201 8.64 4.16 -12.21
N TYR A 202 7.86 3.67 -11.24
CA TYR A 202 7.41 2.28 -11.24
C TYR A 202 6.19 2.06 -12.14
N GLU A 203 5.37 3.09 -12.34
CA GLU A 203 4.20 3.05 -13.20
C GLU A 203 4.22 4.18 -14.23
N SER A 204 3.49 4.00 -15.34
CA SER A 204 3.43 5.01 -16.41
C SER A 204 2.61 6.22 -15.98
N ARG A 205 3.18 7.42 -16.15
CA ARG A 205 2.49 8.69 -15.90
C ARG A 205 1.28 8.88 -16.84
N GLU A 206 1.40 8.48 -18.09
CA GLU A 206 0.32 8.55 -19.10
C GLU A 206 -0.90 7.73 -18.67
N VAL A 207 -0.67 6.57 -18.05
CA VAL A 207 -1.70 5.61 -17.64
C VAL A 207 -2.33 6.00 -16.30
N PHE A 208 -1.53 6.49 -15.35
CA PHE A 208 -1.96 6.66 -13.96
C PHE A 208 -2.24 8.12 -13.55
N VAL A 209 -1.90 9.12 -14.38
CA VAL A 209 -2.02 10.54 -14.01
C VAL A 209 -2.56 11.44 -15.13
N GLU A 210 -2.19 11.23 -16.39
CA GLU A 210 -2.42 12.23 -17.44
C GLU A 210 -3.78 12.14 -18.14
N SER A 211 -4.75 11.39 -17.58
CA SER A 211 -6.09 11.29 -18.16
C SER A 211 -7.19 11.35 -17.10
N LYS A 212 -8.34 11.90 -17.48
CA LYS A 212 -9.55 11.87 -16.63
C LYS A 212 -9.98 10.45 -16.27
N LEU A 213 -9.69 9.49 -17.15
CA LEU A 213 -9.96 8.08 -16.87
C LEU A 213 -9.06 7.56 -15.75
N ALA A 214 -7.78 7.95 -15.73
CA ALA A 214 -6.86 7.57 -14.66
C ALA A 214 -7.36 8.07 -13.30
N ASP A 215 -7.74 9.34 -13.22
CA ASP A 215 -8.31 9.94 -12.00
C ASP A 215 -9.59 9.22 -11.57
N ALA A 216 -10.50 8.93 -12.52
CA ALA A 216 -11.75 8.23 -12.24
C ALA A 216 -11.50 6.82 -11.67
N LEU A 217 -10.59 6.04 -12.29
CA LEU A 217 -10.24 4.70 -11.84
C LEU A 217 -9.56 4.73 -10.46
N ALA A 218 -8.63 5.66 -10.25
CA ALA A 218 -7.95 5.84 -8.96
C ALA A 218 -8.93 6.27 -7.86
N ASN A 219 -9.88 7.14 -8.19
CA ASN A 219 -10.96 7.53 -7.31
C ASN A 219 -11.84 6.33 -6.93
N SER A 220 -12.29 5.54 -7.91
CA SER A 220 -13.11 4.33 -7.67
C SER A 220 -12.40 3.31 -6.79
N MET A 221 -11.07 3.15 -6.90
CA MET A 221 -10.27 2.33 -5.98
C MET A 221 -10.39 2.79 -4.52
N GLY A 222 -10.40 4.10 -4.28
CA GLY A 222 -10.61 4.68 -2.94
C GLY A 222 -12.06 4.53 -2.45
N LEU A 223 -13.03 4.89 -3.30
CA LEU A 223 -14.46 4.80 -2.98
C LEU A 223 -14.86 3.38 -2.61
N PHE A 224 -14.41 2.36 -3.36
CA PHE A 224 -14.76 0.97 -3.07
C PHE A 224 -14.32 0.54 -1.65
N LEU A 225 -13.09 0.90 -1.25
CA LEU A 225 -12.58 0.61 0.09
C LEU A 225 -13.38 1.35 1.17
N GLN A 226 -13.64 2.64 0.96
CA GLN A 226 -14.32 3.49 1.93
C GLN A 226 -15.77 3.07 2.14
N LYS A 227 -16.51 2.84 1.04
CA LYS A 227 -17.89 2.38 1.11
C LYS A 227 -17.99 1.02 1.81
N THR A 228 -17.06 0.11 1.52
CA THR A 228 -17.00 -1.18 2.21
C THR A 228 -16.78 -1.02 3.72
N ASN A 229 -15.91 -0.10 4.15
CA ASN A 229 -15.68 0.16 5.57
C ASN A 229 -16.93 0.76 6.24
N ILE A 230 -17.54 1.78 5.63
CA ILE A 230 -18.76 2.45 6.12
C ILE A 230 -19.94 1.46 6.25
N ILE A 231 -20.06 0.51 5.32
CA ILE A 231 -21.09 -0.53 5.39
C ILE A 231 -20.84 -1.45 6.60
N ARG A 232 -19.60 -1.95 6.74
CA ARG A 232 -19.24 -2.90 7.79
C ARG A 232 -19.30 -2.29 9.19
N ASP A 233 -18.88 -1.03 9.32
CA ASP A 233 -18.64 -0.37 10.60
C ASP A 233 -19.84 0.47 11.09
N TYR A 234 -21.02 0.32 10.47
CA TYR A 234 -22.28 0.98 10.83
C TYR A 234 -22.49 1.14 12.35
N LEU A 235 -22.35 0.06 13.14
CA LEU A 235 -22.56 0.14 14.60
C LEU A 235 -21.50 0.95 15.34
N GLU A 236 -20.24 0.88 14.91
CA GLU A 236 -19.16 1.67 15.51
C GLU A 236 -19.43 3.15 15.22
N ASP A 237 -19.79 3.48 13.98
CA ASP A 237 -20.10 4.85 13.56
C ASP A 237 -21.33 5.40 14.31
N GLN A 238 -22.42 4.64 14.42
CA GLN A 238 -23.61 5.05 15.18
C GLN A 238 -23.30 5.31 16.66
N ARG A 239 -22.49 4.46 17.30
CA ARG A 239 -22.09 4.62 18.71
C ARG A 239 -21.27 5.90 18.91
N ASP A 240 -20.42 6.21 17.95
CA ASP A 240 -19.53 7.37 18.01
C ASP A 240 -20.22 8.66 17.47
N GLY A 241 -21.52 8.59 17.18
CA GLY A 241 -22.35 9.72 16.76
C GLY A 241 -22.16 10.16 15.30
N ARG A 242 -21.63 9.27 14.46
CA ARG A 242 -21.28 9.51 13.05
C ARG A 242 -22.31 8.85 12.13
N THR A 243 -22.69 9.53 11.05
CA THR A 243 -23.73 9.07 10.12
C THR A 243 -23.31 9.27 8.67
N PHE A 244 -22.93 8.19 7.98
CA PHE A 244 -22.41 8.25 6.61
C PHE A 244 -23.36 7.68 5.55
N TRP A 245 -24.32 6.82 5.93
CA TRP A 245 -25.23 6.23 4.95
C TRP A 245 -26.16 7.30 4.38
N PRO A 246 -26.29 7.42 3.05
CA PRO A 246 -27.06 8.50 2.45
C PRO A 246 -28.56 8.34 2.66
N GLN A 247 -29.24 9.45 2.98
CA GLN A 247 -30.70 9.47 3.19
C GLN A 247 -31.49 8.99 1.97
N GLU A 248 -31.00 9.26 0.77
CA GLU A 248 -31.55 8.76 -0.48
C GLU A 248 -31.62 7.22 -0.54
N ILE A 249 -30.71 6.50 0.14
CA ILE A 249 -30.77 5.04 0.25
C ILE A 249 -31.65 4.63 1.43
N TRP A 250 -31.26 4.97 2.67
CA TRP A 250 -31.95 4.42 3.84
C TRP A 250 -33.38 4.94 4.00
N GLY A 251 -33.68 6.15 3.52
CA GLY A 251 -35.01 6.74 3.52
C GLY A 251 -36.03 6.01 2.63
N ARG A 252 -35.57 5.15 1.70
CA ARG A 252 -36.46 4.29 0.89
C ARG A 252 -37.12 3.20 1.73
N PHE A 253 -36.48 2.79 2.83
CA PHE A 253 -36.83 1.57 3.56
C PHE A 253 -37.65 1.86 4.83
N GLY A 254 -37.68 3.11 5.31
CA GLY A 254 -38.48 3.51 6.46
C GLY A 254 -39.02 4.94 6.34
N LYS A 255 -40.35 5.10 6.30
CA LYS A 255 -40.98 6.40 6.53
C LYS A 255 -40.81 6.77 8.00
N ASP A 256 -40.33 7.99 8.26
CA ASP A 256 -40.15 8.55 9.60
C ASP A 256 -39.17 7.75 10.50
N MET A 257 -38.29 6.94 9.92
CA MET A 257 -37.20 6.26 10.63
C MET A 257 -35.92 7.10 10.56
N GLU A 258 -35.13 7.08 11.63
CA GLU A 258 -33.77 7.59 11.59
C GLU A 258 -32.79 6.46 11.24
N LEU A 259 -31.59 6.81 10.74
CA LEU A 259 -30.57 5.82 10.40
C LEU A 259 -30.23 4.90 11.58
N ALA A 260 -30.25 5.43 12.81
CA ALA A 260 -30.00 4.67 14.03
C ALA A 260 -31.04 3.57 14.31
N ASP A 261 -32.25 3.70 13.77
CA ASP A 261 -33.33 2.75 14.01
C ASP A 261 -33.11 1.41 13.29
N LEU A 262 -32.26 1.36 12.26
CA LEU A 262 -31.91 0.10 11.57
C LEU A 262 -31.26 -0.92 12.52
N ALA A 263 -30.64 -0.48 13.63
CA ALA A 263 -30.08 -1.36 14.64
C ALA A 263 -31.12 -2.06 15.52
N ARG A 264 -32.39 -1.61 15.52
CA ARG A 264 -33.42 -2.17 16.40
C ARG A 264 -33.90 -3.54 15.89
N PRO A 265 -34.06 -4.55 16.77
CA PRO A 265 -34.47 -5.90 16.37
C PRO A 265 -35.78 -5.96 15.57
N GLU A 266 -36.74 -5.08 15.87
CA GLU A 266 -38.02 -4.97 15.17
C GLU A 266 -37.88 -4.53 13.70
N HIS A 267 -36.79 -3.85 13.34
CA HIS A 267 -36.52 -3.36 11.98
C HIS A 267 -35.58 -4.27 11.19
N ARG A 268 -35.25 -5.46 11.71
CA ARG A 268 -34.24 -6.37 11.14
C ARG A 268 -34.38 -6.63 9.64
N ARG A 269 -35.60 -6.85 9.15
CA ARG A 269 -35.84 -7.09 7.71
C ARG A 269 -35.49 -5.87 6.87
N VAL A 270 -36.04 -4.72 7.26
CA VAL A 270 -35.85 -3.42 6.60
C VAL A 270 -34.37 -3.01 6.63
N ALA A 271 -33.68 -3.26 7.74
CA ALA A 271 -32.25 -3.04 7.89
C ALA A 271 -31.43 -3.86 6.90
N VAL A 272 -31.78 -5.13 6.70
CA VAL A 272 -31.11 -5.99 5.72
C VAL A 272 -31.38 -5.55 4.28
N GLU A 273 -32.63 -5.18 3.94
CA GLU A 273 -32.96 -4.64 2.62
C GLU A 273 -32.16 -3.34 2.33
N CYS A 274 -32.04 -2.45 3.33
CA CYS A 274 -31.20 -1.25 3.24
C CYS A 274 -29.71 -1.57 3.11
N LEU A 275 -29.20 -2.57 3.85
CA LEU A 275 -27.82 -3.05 3.75
C LEU A 275 -27.52 -3.56 2.34
N ASN A 276 -28.44 -4.31 1.73
CA ASN A 276 -28.29 -4.83 0.38
C ASN A 276 -28.20 -3.69 -0.65
N ALA A 277 -28.98 -2.62 -0.49
CA ALA A 277 -28.89 -1.43 -1.33
C ALA A 277 -27.54 -0.70 -1.17
N MET A 278 -27.01 -0.59 0.06
CA MET A 278 -25.68 -0.02 0.30
C MET A 278 -24.56 -0.85 -0.35
N VAL A 279 -24.61 -2.19 -0.22
CA VAL A 279 -23.65 -3.08 -0.88
C VAL A 279 -23.75 -2.97 -2.40
N THR A 280 -24.96 -2.86 -2.94
CA THR A 280 -25.22 -2.66 -4.37
C THR A 280 -24.58 -1.38 -4.90
N ASP A 281 -24.70 -0.27 -4.17
CA ASP A 281 -24.02 0.98 -4.50
C ASP A 281 -22.48 0.82 -4.44
N ALA A 282 -21.92 0.08 -3.48
CA ALA A 282 -20.49 -0.17 -3.44
C ALA A 282 -20.00 -1.02 -4.64
N LEU A 283 -20.79 -2.00 -5.09
CA LEU A 283 -20.42 -2.92 -6.19
C LEU A 283 -20.18 -2.20 -7.52
N ARG A 284 -20.75 -1.01 -7.75
CA ARG A 284 -20.55 -0.26 -9.00
C ARG A 284 -19.09 0.15 -9.25
N HIS A 285 -18.25 0.15 -8.22
CA HIS A 285 -16.82 0.47 -8.31
C HIS A 285 -15.94 -0.74 -8.68
N VAL A 286 -16.48 -1.97 -8.60
CA VAL A 286 -15.70 -3.19 -8.88
C VAL A 286 -15.13 -3.22 -10.30
N PRO A 287 -15.91 -2.90 -11.37
CA PRO A 287 -15.37 -2.82 -12.73
C PRO A 287 -14.14 -1.91 -12.85
N ASP A 288 -14.21 -0.72 -12.27
CA ASP A 288 -13.12 0.26 -12.29
C ASP A 288 -11.91 -0.22 -11.49
N CYS A 289 -12.13 -0.85 -10.34
CA CYS A 289 -11.05 -1.42 -9.53
C CYS A 289 -10.29 -2.51 -10.31
N LEU A 290 -11.03 -3.39 -10.99
CA LEU A 290 -10.43 -4.43 -11.84
C LEU A 290 -9.66 -3.80 -13.01
N GLN A 291 -10.23 -2.79 -13.68
CA GLN A 291 -9.58 -2.09 -14.77
C GLN A 291 -8.30 -1.38 -14.29
N TYR A 292 -8.32 -0.69 -13.14
CA TYR A 292 -7.14 -0.07 -12.54
C TYR A 292 -6.04 -1.10 -12.30
N MET A 293 -6.36 -2.18 -11.56
CA MET A 293 -5.36 -3.21 -11.20
C MET A 293 -4.80 -3.92 -12.43
N SER A 294 -5.58 -4.06 -13.51
CA SER A 294 -5.10 -4.68 -14.76
C SER A 294 -4.01 -3.88 -15.47
N GLN A 295 -3.85 -2.59 -15.13
CA GLN A 295 -2.88 -1.68 -15.74
C GLN A 295 -1.57 -1.58 -14.95
N VAL A 296 -1.54 -2.08 -13.71
CA VAL A 296 -0.37 -2.00 -12.81
C VAL A 296 0.71 -2.99 -13.25
N ARG A 297 1.95 -2.53 -13.36
CA ARG A 297 3.07 -3.33 -13.90
C ARG A 297 4.07 -3.76 -12.84
N SER A 298 4.32 -2.92 -11.84
CA SER A 298 5.24 -3.23 -10.75
C SER A 298 4.61 -4.26 -9.81
N GLU A 299 5.35 -5.32 -9.50
CA GLU A 299 4.90 -6.39 -8.61
C GLU A 299 4.60 -5.87 -7.18
N SER A 300 5.46 -4.98 -6.66
CA SER A 300 5.29 -4.41 -5.32
C SER A 300 4.08 -3.47 -5.24
N VAL A 301 3.87 -2.65 -6.28
CA VAL A 301 2.68 -1.79 -6.41
C VAL A 301 1.43 -2.64 -6.57
N PHE A 302 1.46 -3.70 -7.40
CA PHE A 302 0.33 -4.60 -7.59
C PHE A 302 -0.11 -5.24 -6.28
N TYR A 303 0.82 -5.80 -5.49
CA TYR A 303 0.49 -6.35 -4.17
C TYR A 303 -0.14 -5.30 -3.26
N PHE A 304 0.46 -4.10 -3.22
CA PHE A 304 -0.02 -3.01 -2.40
C PHE A 304 -1.47 -2.61 -2.74
N VAL A 305 -1.80 -2.46 -4.03
CA VAL A 305 -3.15 -2.05 -4.43
C VAL A 305 -4.15 -3.22 -4.42
N ALA A 306 -3.74 -4.45 -4.72
CA ALA A 306 -4.67 -5.57 -4.87
C ALA A 306 -5.15 -6.14 -3.53
N ILE A 307 -4.27 -6.23 -2.52
CA ILE A 307 -4.60 -6.84 -1.23
C ILE A 307 -5.79 -6.14 -0.55
N PRO A 308 -5.85 -4.80 -0.45
CA PRO A 308 -7.03 -4.12 0.11
C PRO A 308 -8.32 -4.40 -0.69
N GLN A 309 -8.24 -4.46 -2.02
CA GLN A 309 -9.42 -4.63 -2.87
C GLN A 309 -10.01 -6.04 -2.78
N VAL A 310 -9.17 -7.08 -2.75
CA VAL A 310 -9.67 -8.46 -2.52
C VAL A 310 -10.25 -8.62 -1.11
N MET A 311 -9.73 -7.87 -0.14
CA MET A 311 -10.27 -7.85 1.22
C MET A 311 -11.61 -7.12 1.29
N ALA A 312 -11.79 -6.07 0.49
CA ALA A 312 -13.04 -5.32 0.41
C ALA A 312 -14.16 -6.15 -0.22
N ILE A 313 -13.96 -6.76 -1.39
CA ILE A 313 -14.99 -7.61 -2.01
C ILE A 313 -15.37 -8.81 -1.14
N ALA A 314 -14.40 -9.43 -0.45
CA ALA A 314 -14.65 -10.50 0.51
C ALA A 314 -15.46 -10.02 1.73
N THR A 315 -15.24 -8.77 2.16
CA THR A 315 -15.98 -8.15 3.25
C THR A 315 -17.40 -7.80 2.83
N LEU A 316 -17.60 -7.26 1.63
CA LEU A 316 -18.93 -7.00 1.08
C LEU A 316 -19.74 -8.29 0.94
N ALA A 317 -19.15 -9.36 0.41
CA ALA A 317 -19.81 -10.66 0.32
C ALA A 317 -20.19 -11.22 1.71
N LEU A 318 -19.42 -10.91 2.76
CA LEU A 318 -19.75 -11.28 4.12
C LEU A 318 -20.86 -10.41 4.75
N CYS A 319 -20.99 -9.15 4.31
CA CYS A 319 -22.00 -8.22 4.80
C CYS A 319 -23.33 -8.36 4.05
N TYR A 320 -23.30 -8.72 2.77
CA TYR A 320 -24.51 -8.83 1.95
C TYR A 320 -25.51 -9.82 2.55
N ASN A 321 -26.78 -9.40 2.64
CA ASN A 321 -27.88 -10.16 3.22
C ASN A 321 -27.62 -10.66 4.66
N ASN A 322 -26.78 -9.96 5.43
CA ASN A 322 -26.34 -10.39 6.75
C ASN A 322 -26.77 -9.43 7.88
N ALA A 323 -27.83 -9.79 8.59
CA ALA A 323 -28.34 -9.01 9.72
C ALA A 323 -27.34 -8.82 10.86
N ASP A 324 -26.26 -9.61 10.94
CA ASP A 324 -25.26 -9.47 12.00
C ASP A 324 -24.54 -8.12 11.93
N VAL A 325 -24.52 -7.43 10.79
CA VAL A 325 -23.96 -6.07 10.66
C VAL A 325 -24.62 -5.09 11.64
N PHE A 326 -25.89 -5.30 11.98
CA PHE A 326 -26.67 -4.49 12.92
C PHE A 326 -26.62 -4.99 14.36
N VAL A 327 -25.91 -6.10 14.63
CA VAL A 327 -25.79 -6.68 15.98
C VAL A 327 -24.34 -6.67 16.49
N ARG A 328 -23.37 -6.85 15.60
CA ARG A 328 -21.95 -6.94 15.93
C ARG A 328 -21.11 -6.52 14.74
N ARG A 329 -19.84 -6.17 15.01
CA ARG A 329 -18.90 -5.95 13.92
C ARG A 329 -18.60 -7.25 13.17
N VAL A 330 -19.02 -7.31 11.93
CA VAL A 330 -18.77 -8.43 11.03
C VAL A 330 -17.34 -8.33 10.48
N LYS A 331 -16.58 -9.43 10.53
CA LYS A 331 -15.18 -9.43 10.11
C LYS A 331 -14.76 -10.77 9.54
N LEU A 332 -13.94 -10.73 8.50
CA LEU A 332 -13.26 -11.90 7.97
C LEU A 332 -12.39 -12.57 9.04
N ARG A 333 -12.38 -13.90 9.04
CA ARG A 333 -11.49 -14.67 9.93
C ARG A 333 -10.04 -14.38 9.55
N ARG A 334 -9.15 -14.33 10.54
CA ARG A 334 -7.71 -14.05 10.31
C ARG A 334 -7.08 -15.03 9.31
N GLY A 335 -7.50 -16.30 9.31
CA GLY A 335 -7.00 -17.30 8.39
C GLY A 335 -7.47 -17.08 6.95
N GLN A 336 -8.74 -16.73 6.76
CA GLN A 336 -9.27 -16.29 5.47
C GLN A 336 -8.55 -15.03 4.96
N THR A 337 -8.31 -14.03 5.82
CA THR A 337 -7.48 -12.87 5.48
C THR A 337 -6.09 -13.28 5.00
N ALA A 338 -5.41 -14.17 5.73
CA ALA A 338 -4.10 -14.65 5.35
C ALA A 338 -4.11 -15.39 4.00
N LYS A 339 -5.14 -16.20 3.73
CA LYS A 339 -5.33 -16.85 2.42
C LYS A 339 -5.48 -15.82 1.30
N LEU A 340 -6.33 -14.81 1.49
CA LEU A 340 -6.55 -13.77 0.48
C LEU A 340 -5.26 -13.00 0.17
N VAL A 341 -4.54 -12.57 1.20
CA VAL A 341 -3.24 -11.90 1.03
C VAL A 341 -2.23 -12.78 0.28
N LEU A 342 -2.18 -14.07 0.60
CA LEU A 342 -1.24 -14.99 -0.04
C LEU A 342 -1.64 -15.33 -1.49
N ARG A 343 -2.94 -15.30 -1.82
CA ARG A 343 -3.49 -15.58 -3.16
C ARG A 343 -3.41 -14.37 -4.10
N ALA A 344 -3.62 -13.15 -3.61
CA ALA A 344 -3.65 -11.93 -4.42
C ALA A 344 -2.25 -11.52 -4.92
N ARG A 345 -1.71 -12.29 -5.87
CA ARG A 345 -0.33 -12.16 -6.37
C ARG A 345 -0.20 -11.75 -7.83
N ASP A 346 -1.26 -11.86 -8.58
CA ASP A 346 -1.29 -11.45 -9.97
C ASP A 346 -2.73 -11.18 -10.38
N MET A 347 -2.89 -10.58 -11.55
CA MET A 347 -4.21 -10.22 -12.04
C MET A 347 -5.12 -11.45 -12.25
N PRO A 348 -4.66 -12.59 -12.80
CA PRO A 348 -5.48 -13.80 -12.87
C PRO A 348 -6.01 -14.27 -11.51
N ALA A 349 -5.18 -14.30 -10.47
CA ALA A 349 -5.62 -14.68 -9.13
C ALA A 349 -6.60 -13.68 -8.53
N VAL A 350 -6.39 -12.37 -8.75
CA VAL A 350 -7.34 -11.32 -8.35
C VAL A 350 -8.68 -11.50 -9.05
N LEU A 351 -8.68 -11.71 -10.36
CA LEU A 351 -9.90 -11.96 -11.14
C LEU A 351 -10.66 -13.18 -10.61
N THR A 352 -9.97 -14.28 -10.31
CA THR A 352 -10.59 -15.47 -9.70
C THR A 352 -11.23 -15.14 -8.35
N ILE A 353 -10.53 -14.39 -7.48
CA ILE A 353 -11.07 -14.01 -6.16
C ILE A 353 -12.32 -13.12 -6.31
N PHE A 354 -12.27 -12.12 -7.20
CA PHE A 354 -13.42 -11.25 -7.44
C PHE A 354 -14.59 -12.03 -8.03
N THR A 355 -14.37 -12.93 -9.00
CA THR A 355 -15.41 -13.83 -9.51
C THR A 355 -16.03 -14.66 -8.38
N GLU A 356 -15.23 -15.33 -7.55
CA GLU A 356 -15.71 -16.15 -6.42
C GLU A 356 -16.64 -15.36 -5.48
N TYR A 357 -16.27 -14.14 -5.10
CA TYR A 357 -17.07 -13.34 -4.16
C TYR A 357 -18.26 -12.64 -4.82
N CYS A 358 -18.16 -12.26 -6.09
CA CYS A 358 -19.31 -11.78 -6.86
C CYS A 358 -20.36 -12.90 -7.03
N GLU A 359 -19.94 -14.13 -7.33
CA GLU A 359 -20.83 -15.29 -7.40
C GLU A 359 -21.43 -15.63 -6.04
N ALA A 360 -20.66 -15.50 -4.95
CA ALA A 360 -21.18 -15.67 -3.60
C ALA A 360 -22.31 -14.65 -3.29
N ILE A 361 -22.12 -13.38 -3.65
CA ILE A 361 -23.17 -12.35 -3.54
C ILE A 361 -24.38 -12.74 -4.39
N ALA A 362 -24.18 -13.05 -5.67
CA ALA A 362 -25.25 -13.46 -6.60
C ALA A 362 -26.08 -14.62 -6.06
N SER A 363 -25.44 -15.62 -5.46
CA SER A 363 -26.11 -16.80 -4.89
C SER A 363 -26.94 -16.50 -3.64
N SER A 364 -26.73 -15.34 -3.02
CA SER A 364 -27.38 -14.90 -1.78
C SER A 364 -28.45 -13.82 -1.96
N VAL A 365 -28.66 -13.36 -3.20
CA VAL A 365 -29.69 -12.35 -3.54
C VAL A 365 -31.08 -12.97 -3.39
N ASP A 366 -31.92 -12.37 -2.56
CA ASP A 366 -33.33 -12.74 -2.44
C ASP A 366 -34.13 -12.13 -3.59
N PRO A 367 -34.88 -12.91 -4.40
CA PRO A 367 -35.76 -12.38 -5.45
C PRO A 367 -36.83 -11.39 -4.97
N CYS A 368 -37.15 -11.38 -3.68
CA CYS A 368 -38.06 -10.42 -3.06
C CYS A 368 -37.36 -9.16 -2.53
N ASP A 369 -36.02 -9.08 -2.59
CA ASP A 369 -35.27 -7.90 -2.15
C ASP A 369 -35.56 -6.69 -3.07
N PRO A 370 -35.82 -5.49 -2.52
CA PRO A 370 -36.11 -4.30 -3.33
C PRO A 370 -34.97 -3.89 -4.28
N SER A 371 -33.73 -4.26 -3.98
CA SER A 371 -32.54 -4.01 -4.80
C SER A 371 -32.10 -5.24 -5.61
N TYR A 372 -32.94 -6.28 -5.74
CA TYR A 372 -32.65 -7.51 -6.51
C TYR A 372 -32.09 -7.20 -7.91
N ALA A 373 -32.85 -6.45 -8.72
CA ALA A 373 -32.49 -6.21 -10.12
C ALA A 373 -31.19 -5.38 -10.24
N GLU A 374 -31.02 -4.40 -9.36
CA GLU A 374 -29.84 -3.53 -9.30
C GLU A 374 -28.60 -4.32 -8.88
N THR A 375 -28.73 -5.21 -7.89
CA THR A 375 -27.65 -6.08 -7.41
C THR A 375 -27.21 -7.04 -8.51
N VAL A 376 -28.16 -7.72 -9.15
CA VAL A 376 -27.87 -8.68 -10.23
C VAL A 376 -27.13 -7.98 -11.37
N ALA A 377 -27.62 -6.81 -11.82
CA ALA A 377 -26.96 -6.05 -12.88
C ALA A 377 -25.54 -5.59 -12.50
N ALA A 378 -25.32 -5.14 -11.26
CA ALA A 378 -24.00 -4.74 -10.79
C ALA A 378 -23.01 -5.92 -10.75
N VAL A 379 -23.46 -7.09 -10.29
CA VAL A 379 -22.65 -8.32 -10.26
C VAL A 379 -22.35 -8.81 -11.68
N GLU A 380 -23.34 -8.86 -12.56
CA GLU A 380 -23.16 -9.24 -13.96
C GLU A 380 -22.17 -8.33 -14.68
N HIS A 381 -22.23 -7.02 -14.44
CA HIS A 381 -21.28 -6.06 -15.01
C HIS A 381 -19.84 -6.32 -14.51
N ALA A 382 -19.67 -6.53 -13.19
CA ALA A 382 -18.37 -6.88 -12.62
C ALA A 382 -17.80 -8.18 -13.21
N LEU A 383 -18.63 -9.22 -13.35
CA LEU A 383 -18.22 -10.51 -13.93
C LEU A 383 -17.87 -10.37 -15.42
N THR A 384 -18.63 -9.57 -16.17
CA THR A 384 -18.37 -9.30 -17.59
C THR A 384 -17.03 -8.60 -17.78
N VAL A 385 -16.74 -7.58 -16.96
CA VAL A 385 -15.44 -6.88 -17.01
C VAL A 385 -14.30 -7.81 -16.59
N ALA A 386 -14.50 -8.64 -15.56
CA ALA A 386 -13.51 -9.63 -15.15
C ALA A 386 -13.19 -10.64 -16.27
N ALA A 387 -14.21 -11.11 -16.98
CA ALA A 387 -14.06 -12.01 -18.13
C ALA A 387 -13.30 -11.33 -19.28
N ARG A 388 -13.66 -10.09 -19.63
CA ARG A 388 -12.97 -9.31 -20.65
C ARG A 388 -11.48 -9.14 -20.35
N ILE A 389 -11.14 -8.75 -19.10
CA ILE A 389 -9.74 -8.59 -18.69
C ILE A 389 -9.01 -9.93 -18.75
N ARG A 390 -9.66 -11.03 -18.35
CA ARG A 390 -9.09 -12.38 -18.44
C ARG A 390 -8.76 -12.74 -19.89
N ASP A 391 -9.66 -12.46 -20.82
CA ASP A 391 -9.45 -12.72 -22.26
C ASP A 391 -8.32 -11.84 -22.82
N ASP A 392 -8.28 -10.56 -22.45
CA ASP A 392 -7.20 -9.66 -22.84
C ASP A 392 -5.83 -10.17 -22.37
N LEU A 393 -5.74 -10.71 -21.14
CA LEU A 393 -4.50 -11.30 -20.62
C LEU A 393 -4.06 -12.56 -21.39
N ILE A 394 -4.99 -13.32 -21.97
CA ILE A 394 -4.72 -14.54 -22.75
C ILE A 394 -4.32 -14.20 -24.19
N TYR A 395 -5.07 -13.32 -24.85
CA TYR A 395 -4.96 -13.06 -26.29
C TYR A 395 -4.09 -11.86 -26.65
N ARG A 396 -3.92 -10.92 -25.73
CA ARG A 396 -2.99 -9.80 -25.83
C ARG A 396 -2.09 -9.80 -24.60
N PRO A 397 -1.23 -10.82 -24.41
CA PRO A 397 -0.23 -10.75 -23.35
C PRO A 397 0.47 -9.41 -23.53
N MET A 398 0.30 -8.51 -22.55
CA MET A 398 0.77 -7.13 -22.64
C MET A 398 2.12 -7.16 -23.32
N ALA A 399 2.22 -6.53 -24.50
CA ALA A 399 3.48 -6.40 -25.22
C ALA A 399 4.49 -6.00 -24.15
N THR A 400 5.46 -6.87 -23.89
CA THR A 400 6.44 -6.72 -22.83
C THR A 400 7.10 -5.37 -23.05
N VAL A 401 6.54 -4.30 -22.47
CA VAL A 401 7.26 -3.07 -22.23
C VAL A 401 8.42 -3.57 -21.41
N TYR A 402 9.60 -3.51 -22.01
CA TYR A 402 10.82 -4.09 -21.50
C TYR A 402 10.80 -3.92 -19.99
N ARG A 403 10.54 -5.02 -19.27
CA ARG A 403 10.91 -5.09 -17.86
C ARG A 403 12.37 -4.69 -17.92
N VAL A 404 12.76 -3.53 -17.42
CA VAL A 404 14.16 -3.34 -17.05
C VAL A 404 14.33 -4.38 -15.96
N PRO A 405 14.91 -5.56 -16.26
CA PRO A 405 15.07 -6.53 -15.22
C PRO A 405 16.04 -5.84 -14.28
N ALA A 406 15.70 -5.70 -13.00
CA ALA A 406 16.75 -5.51 -12.00
C ALA A 406 17.77 -6.60 -12.32
N TYR A 407 18.96 -6.22 -12.79
CA TYR A 407 19.89 -7.16 -13.39
C TYR A 407 20.12 -8.29 -12.39
N ARG A 408 19.53 -9.45 -12.66
CA ARG A 408 19.74 -10.66 -11.89
C ARG A 408 20.80 -11.41 -12.67
N PRO A 409 22.09 -11.34 -12.27
CA PRO A 409 23.11 -12.10 -12.96
C PRO A 409 22.68 -13.58 -13.01
N PRO A 410 22.93 -14.29 -14.13
CA PRO A 410 22.70 -15.73 -14.22
C PRO A 410 23.26 -16.43 -12.98
N LEU A 411 22.63 -17.51 -12.50
CA LEU A 411 23.10 -18.19 -11.28
C LEU A 411 24.61 -18.47 -11.30
N GLY A 412 25.15 -18.92 -12.45
CA GLY A 412 26.58 -19.15 -12.63
C GLY A 412 27.44 -17.90 -12.41
N LEU A 413 26.97 -16.73 -12.84
CA LEU A 413 27.68 -15.46 -12.69
C LEU A 413 27.60 -14.92 -11.25
N LYS A 414 26.49 -15.17 -10.53
CA LYS A 414 26.39 -14.88 -9.09
C LYS A 414 27.40 -15.68 -8.28
N TYR A 415 27.58 -16.97 -8.59
CA TYR A 415 28.57 -17.80 -7.92
C TYR A 415 30.00 -17.38 -8.29
N ALA A 416 30.27 -17.10 -9.57
CA ALA A 416 31.56 -16.61 -10.02
C ALA A 416 31.97 -15.30 -9.32
N ASN A 417 31.05 -14.34 -9.18
CA ASN A 417 31.30 -13.08 -8.48
C ASN A 417 31.57 -13.29 -6.99
N ARG A 418 30.80 -14.15 -6.31
CA ARG A 418 31.03 -14.48 -4.89
C ARG A 418 32.37 -15.17 -4.66
N ILE A 419 32.73 -16.10 -5.54
CA ILE A 419 34.03 -16.79 -5.51
C ILE A 419 35.16 -15.78 -5.75
N ALA A 420 35.02 -14.88 -6.72
CA ALA A 420 36.01 -13.84 -7.00
C ALA A 420 36.24 -12.91 -5.81
N VAL A 421 35.18 -12.46 -5.13
CA VAL A 421 35.29 -11.63 -3.92
C VAL A 421 35.96 -12.40 -2.77
N LEU A 422 35.59 -13.67 -2.56
CA LEU A 422 36.22 -14.51 -1.53
C LEU A 422 37.71 -14.74 -1.84
N LEU A 423 38.06 -15.03 -3.09
CA LEU A 423 39.46 -15.18 -3.52
C LEU A 423 40.23 -13.87 -3.36
N PHE A 424 39.63 -12.72 -3.69
CA PHE A 424 40.25 -11.42 -3.48
C PHE A 424 40.58 -11.18 -2.01
N ILE A 425 39.64 -11.47 -1.10
CA ILE A 425 39.84 -11.33 0.35
C ILE A 425 40.94 -12.28 0.82
N ILE A 426 40.86 -13.57 0.45
CA ILE A 426 41.84 -14.59 0.88
C ILE A 426 43.24 -14.24 0.38
N LEU A 427 43.38 -13.89 -0.90
CA LEU A 427 44.66 -13.53 -1.50
C LEU A 427 45.21 -12.22 -0.94
N SER A 428 44.34 -11.22 -0.68
CA SER A 428 44.75 -9.96 -0.04
C SER A 428 45.25 -10.20 1.38
N LEU A 429 44.53 -11.01 2.16
CA LEU A 429 44.94 -11.41 3.50
C LEU A 429 46.24 -12.22 3.49
N TYR A 430 46.40 -13.14 2.53
CA TYR A 430 47.63 -13.91 2.35
C TYR A 430 48.82 -13.00 2.02
N VAL A 431 48.67 -12.07 1.06
CA VAL A 431 49.72 -11.10 0.70
C VAL A 431 50.05 -10.17 1.88
N LEU A 432 49.05 -9.68 2.61
CA LEU A 432 49.26 -8.86 3.81
C LEU A 432 49.94 -9.65 4.94
N TYR A 433 49.58 -10.92 5.13
CA TYR A 433 50.19 -11.80 6.12
C TYR A 433 51.65 -12.10 5.77
N ARG A 434 51.93 -12.45 4.52
CA ARG A 434 53.29 -12.69 4.02
C ARG A 434 54.14 -11.43 4.09
N ARG A 435 53.55 -10.27 3.76
CA ARG A 435 54.20 -8.97 3.93
C ARG A 435 54.50 -8.69 5.40
N LYS A 436 53.59 -8.99 6.34
CA LYS A 436 53.85 -8.82 7.78
C LYS A 436 54.95 -9.75 8.31
N GLN A 437 55.15 -10.91 7.69
CA GLN A 437 56.27 -11.80 8.02
C GLN A 437 57.61 -11.34 7.44
N GLN A 438 57.60 -10.62 6.32
CA GLN A 438 58.81 -10.15 5.62
C GLN A 438 59.24 -8.74 6.05
N ASP A 439 58.27 -7.84 6.27
CA ASP A 439 58.48 -6.49 6.76
C ASP A 439 58.28 -6.46 8.29
N GLY A 440 59.37 -6.33 9.04
CA GLY A 440 59.36 -5.95 10.45
C GLY A 440 58.84 -4.52 10.70
N GLY A 441 57.71 -4.13 10.10
CA GLY A 441 56.97 -2.90 10.43
C GLY A 441 57.29 -1.63 9.62
N GLY A 442 57.77 -1.72 8.38
CA GLY A 442 58.11 -0.54 7.55
C GLY A 442 57.30 -0.40 6.25
N LEU A 443 56.90 0.82 5.89
CA LEU A 443 55.99 1.13 4.76
C LEU A 443 56.68 1.25 3.38
N GLY A 444 57.73 0.47 3.09
CA GLY A 444 58.51 0.61 1.85
C GLY A 444 58.93 -0.71 1.21
N TRP A 445 58.48 -0.98 -0.01
CA TRP A 445 58.83 -2.17 -0.83
C TRP A 445 60.32 -2.29 -1.21
N ARG A 446 61.19 -1.38 -0.75
CA ARG A 446 62.58 -1.27 -1.21
C ARG A 446 63.65 -1.23 -0.12
N ALA A 447 63.32 -1.40 1.16
CA ALA A 447 64.31 -1.18 2.22
C ALA A 447 64.30 -2.26 3.31
N ALA A 448 64.74 -3.48 2.96
CA ALA A 448 65.61 -4.34 3.78
C ALA A 448 65.85 -5.66 3.04
N PHE A 449 66.98 -5.76 2.33
CA PHE A 449 67.63 -6.99 1.82
C PHE A 449 66.74 -8.14 1.31
N GLY A 450 66.46 -8.11 0.00
CA GLY A 450 66.90 -9.22 -0.88
C GLY A 450 66.16 -10.56 -0.83
N GLY A 451 64.85 -10.59 -0.60
CA GLY A 451 64.05 -11.79 -0.87
C GLY A 451 63.36 -11.71 -2.23
N ILE A 452 63.77 -12.51 -3.21
CA ILE A 452 62.94 -12.77 -4.39
C ILE A 452 61.61 -13.34 -3.85
N PRO A 453 60.44 -12.74 -4.15
CA PRO A 453 59.17 -13.29 -3.70
C PRO A 453 59.10 -14.76 -4.08
N SER A 454 58.72 -15.62 -3.14
CA SER A 454 58.67 -17.05 -3.41
C SER A 454 57.75 -17.31 -4.61
N LEU A 455 57.94 -18.44 -5.28
CA LEU A 455 57.10 -18.78 -6.44
C LEU A 455 55.59 -18.74 -6.08
N GLY A 456 55.26 -19.07 -4.82
CA GLY A 456 53.91 -18.95 -4.27
C GLY A 456 53.44 -17.51 -4.03
N ASP A 457 54.33 -16.59 -3.64
CA ASP A 457 53.99 -15.16 -3.46
C ASP A 457 53.75 -14.48 -4.81
N LEU A 458 54.60 -14.78 -5.81
CA LEU A 458 54.43 -14.33 -7.19
C LEU A 458 53.12 -14.86 -7.78
N ALA A 459 52.81 -16.14 -7.56
CA ALA A 459 51.56 -16.74 -8.00
C ALA A 459 50.34 -16.09 -7.33
N ALA A 460 50.39 -15.82 -6.01
CA ALA A 460 49.31 -15.17 -5.29
C ALA A 460 49.08 -13.73 -5.77
N ILE A 461 50.14 -12.96 -6.02
CA ILE A 461 50.03 -11.59 -6.56
C ILE A 461 49.47 -11.62 -7.98
N ALA A 462 49.96 -12.52 -8.85
CA ALA A 462 49.44 -12.66 -10.21
C ALA A 462 47.95 -13.05 -10.22
N LEU A 463 47.55 -13.97 -9.33
CA LEU A 463 46.15 -14.39 -9.18
C LEU A 463 45.28 -13.26 -8.61
N LEU A 464 45.81 -12.46 -7.68
CA LEU A 464 45.13 -11.27 -7.15
C LEU A 464 44.87 -10.25 -8.27
N PHE A 465 45.87 -9.99 -9.14
CA PHE A 465 45.71 -9.13 -10.31
C PHE A 465 44.67 -9.66 -11.30
N ALA A 466 44.64 -10.97 -11.54
CA ALA A 466 43.63 -11.59 -12.41
C ALA A 466 42.21 -11.45 -11.83
N VAL A 467 42.04 -11.67 -10.52
CA VAL A 467 40.77 -11.49 -9.82
C VAL A 467 40.35 -10.02 -9.80
N LEU A 468 41.28 -9.08 -9.57
CA LEU A 468 40.99 -7.65 -9.60
C LEU A 468 40.57 -7.18 -11.00
N SER A 469 41.27 -7.64 -12.04
CA SER A 469 40.90 -7.37 -13.44
C SER A 469 39.53 -7.94 -13.80
N TYR A 470 39.18 -9.12 -13.28
CA TYR A 470 37.83 -9.69 -13.42
C TYR A 470 36.77 -8.84 -12.70
N LEU A 471 37.05 -8.39 -11.47
CA LEU A 471 36.12 -7.55 -10.69
C LEU A 471 35.96 -6.14 -11.27
N LEU A 472 37.02 -5.55 -11.84
CA LEU A 472 36.94 -4.23 -12.46
C LEU A 472 36.35 -4.30 -13.88
N GLY A 473 36.74 -5.30 -14.67
CA GLY A 473 36.28 -5.49 -16.03
C GLY A 473 34.87 -6.09 -16.09
N VAL A 474 34.68 -7.31 -15.62
CA VAL A 474 33.41 -8.04 -15.81
C VAL A 474 32.34 -7.58 -14.83
N PHE A 475 32.72 -7.36 -13.57
CA PHE A 475 31.76 -6.92 -12.53
C PHE A 475 31.50 -5.41 -12.58
N GLY A 476 32.52 -4.58 -12.87
CA GLY A 476 32.35 -3.13 -13.05
C GLY A 476 31.57 -2.74 -14.32
N LEU A 477 31.84 -3.36 -15.48
CA LEU A 477 31.11 -3.05 -16.72
C LEU A 477 29.63 -3.44 -16.66
N GLN A 478 29.24 -4.40 -15.82
CA GLN A 478 27.82 -4.73 -15.57
C GLN A 478 27.01 -3.59 -14.96
N TYR A 479 27.66 -2.67 -14.23
CA TYR A 479 27.01 -1.50 -13.65
C TYR A 479 27.13 -0.25 -14.53
N VAL A 480 28.18 -0.15 -15.35
CA VAL A 480 28.39 0.98 -16.28
C VAL A 480 27.55 0.85 -17.55
N SER A 481 27.24 -0.37 -18.01
CA SER A 481 26.37 -0.59 -19.19
C SER A 481 24.87 -0.40 -18.92
N LEU A 482 24.50 0.12 -17.73
CA LEU A 482 23.12 0.47 -17.35
C LEU A 482 22.82 1.97 -17.53
N ALA A 483 23.79 2.78 -17.94
CA ALA A 483 23.50 4.12 -18.46
C ALA A 483 23.04 3.99 -19.92
N PRO A 484 21.82 4.42 -20.30
CA PRO A 484 21.37 4.32 -21.67
C PRO A 484 22.28 5.17 -22.58
N PRO A 485 22.83 4.61 -23.67
CA PRO A 485 23.54 5.40 -24.66
C PRO A 485 22.51 6.19 -25.48
N ASN A 486 22.45 7.50 -25.28
CA ASN A 486 21.88 8.48 -26.21
C ASN A 486 20.51 8.13 -26.83
N GLU A 487 19.42 8.42 -26.13
CA GLU A 487 18.14 8.79 -26.76
C GLU A 487 17.84 10.28 -26.48
N ILE A 488 18.77 11.13 -26.88
CA ILE A 488 18.48 12.52 -27.24
C ILE A 488 18.66 12.58 -28.75
N LYS A 489 17.59 12.29 -29.51
CA LYS A 489 17.21 12.91 -30.80
C LYS A 489 16.17 12.08 -31.55
N ALA A 490 15.24 12.83 -32.15
CA ALA A 490 14.27 12.47 -33.17
C ALA A 490 12.99 11.75 -32.70
N THR A 491 11.98 12.56 -32.35
CA THR A 491 10.76 12.72 -33.18
C THR A 491 10.03 13.99 -32.74
N CYS A 492 10.48 15.13 -33.25
CA CYS A 492 9.68 16.33 -33.39
C CYS A 492 9.89 16.78 -34.84
N THR A 493 9.07 16.25 -35.75
CA THR A 493 8.78 16.79 -37.09
C THR A 493 7.68 15.96 -37.74
N ASP A 494 6.58 16.66 -38.01
CA ASP A 494 5.62 16.45 -39.09
C ASP A 494 4.74 15.20 -39.11
N VAL A 495 3.47 15.36 -38.69
CA VAL A 495 2.33 15.16 -39.60
C VAL A 495 1.25 16.22 -39.28
N ASN A 496 0.79 16.89 -40.35
CA ASN A 496 -0.30 17.87 -40.40
C ASN A 496 -1.63 17.38 -39.82
#